data_AF-A0A553Q2J5-F1
#
_entry.id   AF-A0A553Q2J5-F1
#
_cell.length_a   1.000
_cell.length_b   1.000
_cell.length_c   1.000
_cell.angle_alpha   90.00
_cell.angle_beta   90.00
_cell.angle_gamma   90.00
#
_symmetry.space_group_name_H-M   'P 1'
#
loop_
_entity.id
_entity.type
_entity.pdbx_description
1 polymer ?
#
loop_
_entity_poly.entity_id
_entity_poly.type
_entity_poly.pdbx_seq_one_letter_code
_entity_poly.pdbx_strand_id
1 'polypeptide(L)'
;MVFASVVIFQMARVCWWFYFSKVIELADTMFFILRKKNSQLTFLHVYHHGSMIFNWQLVNLAKIFKGGEWLTKDIVSPSAFLIGLINSLVHVVMYMYYGLAALGPRMQKHLWWKRYLTSLQLLQFFIVAIHTAFNLHADCDFPDSMNIVVLGYALSLIALFSNFYYQSYLSKIKRP
;
A
#
# COMPACT_ATOMS: atom_id res chain seq x y z
N MET A 1 -29.72 13.22 7.16
CA MET A 1 -28.49 14.00 7.43
C MET A 1 -27.68 13.48 8.61
N VAL A 2 -28.25 13.23 9.79
CA VAL A 2 -27.50 12.79 10.99
C VAL A 2 -26.82 11.41 10.84
N PHE A 3 -27.46 10.43 10.19
CA PHE A 3 -26.84 9.13 9.93
C PHE A 3 -25.62 9.22 9.00
N ALA A 4 -25.71 10.05 7.95
CA ALA A 4 -24.62 10.23 7.00
C ALA A 4 -23.41 10.91 7.66
N SER A 5 -23.62 11.91 8.52
CA SER A 5 -22.51 12.58 9.23
C SER A 5 -21.82 11.64 10.22
N VAL A 6 -22.54 10.79 10.95
CA VAL A 6 -21.94 9.81 11.86
C VAL A 6 -21.06 8.80 11.12
N VAL A 7 -21.51 8.28 9.97
CA VAL A 7 -20.73 7.35 9.14
C VAL A 7 -19.47 8.04 8.62
N ILE A 8 -19.56 9.29 8.16
CA ILE A 8 -18.41 10.06 7.68
C ILE A 8 -17.36 10.24 8.79
N PHE A 9 -17.76 10.56 10.02
CA PHE A 9 -16.83 10.69 11.15
C PHE A 9 -16.16 9.37 11.53
N GLN A 10 -16.89 8.25 11.47
CA GLN A 10 -16.32 6.93 11.73
C GLN A 10 -15.29 6.54 10.66
N MET A 11 -15.61 6.75 9.39
CA MET A 11 -14.70 6.48 8.28
C MET A 11 -13.44 7.36 8.34
N ALA A 12 -13.58 8.64 8.66
CA ALA A 12 -12.44 9.55 8.85
C ALA A 12 -11.50 9.08 9.97
N ARG A 13 -12.04 8.55 11.08
CA ARG A 13 -11.24 7.95 12.16
C ARG A 13 -10.48 6.72 11.68
N VAL A 14 -11.10 5.86 10.87
CA VAL A 14 -10.42 4.66 10.34
C VAL A 14 -9.32 5.05 9.36
N CYS A 15 -9.55 6.03 8.48
CA CYS A 15 -8.53 6.58 7.60
C CYS A 15 -7.35 7.17 8.39
N TRP A 16 -7.62 7.85 9.50
CA TRP A 16 -6.57 8.35 10.41
C TRP A 16 -5.73 7.22 11.01
N TRP A 17 -6.39 6.16 11.50
CA TRP A 17 -5.69 4.99 12.03
C TRP A 17 -4.89 4.22 10.97
N PHE A 18 -5.42 4.11 9.76
CA PHE A 18 -4.70 3.56 8.61
C PHE A 18 -3.46 4.38 8.28
N TYR A 19 -3.56 5.72 8.28
CA TYR A 19 -2.38 6.56 8.09
C TYR A 19 -1.34 6.38 9.20
N PHE A 20 -1.79 6.37 10.45
CA PHE A 20 -0.89 6.14 11.58
C PHE A 20 -0.17 4.79 11.47
N SER A 21 -0.87 3.75 10.96
CA SER A 21 -0.23 2.46 10.68
C SER A 21 0.90 2.61 9.66
N LYS A 22 0.74 3.42 8.60
CA LYS A 22 1.81 3.67 7.60
C LYS A 22 3.05 4.36 8.17
N VAL A 23 2.89 5.20 9.20
CA VAL A 23 4.03 5.77 9.92
C VAL A 23 4.74 4.68 10.75
N ILE A 24 4.00 3.78 11.38
CA ILE A 24 4.57 2.62 12.09
C ILE A 24 5.31 1.70 11.10
N GLU A 25 4.78 1.48 9.90
CA GLU A 25 5.44 0.68 8.86
C GLU A 25 6.78 1.31 8.40
N LEU A 26 6.96 2.63 8.55
CA LEU A 26 8.26 3.26 8.28
C LEU A 26 9.31 2.82 9.32
N ALA A 27 8.89 2.41 10.52
CA ALA A 27 9.80 1.87 11.53
C ALA A 27 10.46 0.56 11.06
N ASP A 28 9.86 -0.21 10.14
CA ASP A 28 10.55 -1.36 9.52
C ASP A 28 11.83 -0.94 8.80
N THR A 29 11.78 0.19 8.07
CA THR A 29 12.95 0.77 7.43
C THR A 29 14.04 1.08 8.46
N MET A 30 13.65 1.64 9.61
CA MET A 30 14.56 1.92 10.72
C MET A 30 15.16 0.63 11.29
N PHE A 31 14.37 -0.43 11.48
CA PHE A 31 14.88 -1.73 11.91
C PHE A 31 15.81 -2.39 10.89
N PHE A 32 15.58 -2.25 9.58
CA PHE A 32 16.48 -2.76 8.55
C PHE A 32 17.82 -2.03 8.53
N ILE A 33 17.80 -0.70 8.72
CA ILE A 33 19.01 0.12 8.84
C ILE A 33 19.79 -0.27 10.10
N LEU A 34 19.11 -0.36 11.26
CA LEU A 34 19.72 -0.73 12.53
C LEU A 34 20.31 -2.15 12.51
N ARG A 35 19.65 -3.08 11.82
CA ARG A 35 20.10 -4.48 11.68
C ARG A 35 21.12 -4.66 10.53
N LYS A 36 21.57 -3.56 9.91
CA LYS A 36 22.51 -3.52 8.76
C LYS A 36 22.13 -4.45 7.60
N LYS A 37 20.84 -4.70 7.41
CA LYS A 37 20.36 -5.66 6.42
C LYS A 37 19.94 -4.95 5.14
N ASN A 38 20.90 -4.23 4.55
CA ASN A 38 20.71 -3.36 3.39
C ASN A 38 20.18 -4.10 2.15
N SER A 39 20.34 -5.42 2.08
CA SER A 39 19.75 -6.24 1.01
C SER A 39 18.22 -6.28 1.02
N GLN A 40 17.57 -5.91 2.13
CA GLN A 40 16.11 -5.77 2.22
C GLN A 40 15.64 -4.35 1.91
N LEU A 41 16.53 -3.36 1.99
CA LEU A 41 16.26 -1.95 1.68
C LEU A 41 16.45 -1.73 0.18
N THR A 42 15.53 -2.29 -0.61
CA THR A 42 15.54 -2.13 -2.06
C THR A 42 14.97 -0.77 -2.44
N PHE A 43 15.30 -0.29 -3.64
CA PHE A 43 14.69 0.92 -4.21
C PHE A 43 13.16 0.83 -4.17
N LEU A 44 12.58 -0.35 -4.43
CA LEU A 44 11.14 -0.59 -4.33
C LEU A 44 10.58 -0.32 -2.93
N HIS A 45 11.27 -0.75 -1.88
CA HIS A 45 10.84 -0.54 -0.50
C HIS A 45 10.86 0.96 -0.14
N VAL A 46 11.94 1.67 -0.45
CA VAL A 46 12.06 3.11 -0.18
C VAL A 46 11.08 3.91 -1.03
N TYR A 47 10.94 3.58 -2.31
CA TYR A 47 9.98 4.21 -3.21
C TYR A 47 8.56 4.05 -2.68
N HIS A 48 8.13 2.82 -2.34
CA HIS A 48 6.79 2.56 -1.83
C HIS A 48 6.51 3.25 -0.49
N HIS A 49 7.35 3.04 0.54
CA HIS A 49 7.11 3.62 1.87
C HIS A 49 7.30 5.15 1.88
N GLY A 50 8.26 5.68 1.12
CA GLY A 50 8.48 7.12 1.02
C GLY A 50 7.34 7.83 0.29
N SER A 51 6.90 7.31 -0.85
CA SER A 51 5.82 7.91 -1.65
C SER A 51 4.44 7.81 -0.97
N MET A 52 4.15 6.74 -0.22
CA MET A 52 2.89 6.59 0.52
C MET A 52 2.72 7.68 1.59
N ILE A 53 3.79 8.01 2.32
CA ILE A 53 3.77 9.09 3.32
C ILE A 53 3.66 10.46 2.63
N PHE A 54 4.40 10.65 1.54
CA PHE A 54 4.39 11.91 0.79
C PHE A 54 3.02 12.20 0.16
N ASN A 55 2.37 11.18 -0.43
CA ASN A 55 1.01 11.30 -0.99
C ASN A 55 0.00 11.74 0.09
N TRP A 56 0.10 11.22 1.31
CA TRP A 56 -0.78 11.65 2.41
C TRP A 56 -0.49 13.07 2.91
N GLN A 57 0.79 13.47 2.97
CA GLN A 57 1.16 14.83 3.35
C GLN A 57 0.71 15.85 2.30
N LEU A 58 0.79 15.51 1.01
CA LEU A 58 0.21 16.29 -0.10
C LEU A 58 -1.30 16.46 0.05
N VAL A 59 -2.02 15.41 0.42
CA VAL A 59 -3.46 15.45 0.70
C VAL A 59 -3.76 16.38 1.89
N ASN A 60 -3.03 16.27 3.00
CA ASN A 60 -3.20 17.20 4.14
C ASN A 60 -2.88 18.66 3.78
N LEU A 61 -1.87 18.90 2.95
CA LEU A 61 -1.55 20.24 2.46
C LEU A 61 -2.66 20.77 1.54
N ALA A 62 -3.18 19.94 0.64
CA ALA A 62 -4.31 20.30 -0.22
C ALA A 62 -5.57 20.68 0.58
N LYS A 63 -5.78 20.06 1.76
CA LYS A 63 -6.84 20.42 2.71
C LYS A 63 -6.74 21.87 3.18
N ILE A 64 -5.51 22.34 3.43
CA ILE A 64 -5.20 23.69 3.92
C ILE A 64 -5.38 24.70 2.79
N PHE A 65 -4.93 24.37 1.57
CA PHE A 65 -4.96 25.30 0.42
C PHE A 65 -6.33 25.42 -0.26
N LYS A 66 -7.16 24.37 -0.28
CA LYS A 66 -8.46 24.36 -0.99
C LYS A 66 -9.69 24.39 -0.06
N GLY A 67 -9.51 24.69 1.23
CA GLY A 67 -10.62 24.90 2.16
C GLY A 67 -11.44 23.64 2.43
N GLY A 68 -10.83 22.57 2.96
CA GLY A 68 -11.47 21.49 3.74
C GLY A 68 -12.56 20.59 3.09
N GLU A 69 -13.52 21.14 2.35
CA GLU A 69 -14.73 20.47 1.89
C GLU A 69 -14.49 19.55 0.68
N TRP A 70 -13.62 19.95 -0.26
CA TRP A 70 -13.32 19.15 -1.46
C TRP A 70 -12.69 17.79 -1.11
N LEU A 71 -11.94 17.73 -0.01
CA LEU A 71 -11.16 16.56 0.38
C LEU A 71 -11.94 15.53 1.23
N THR A 72 -13.04 15.95 1.86
CA THR A 72 -13.79 15.09 2.79
C THR A 72 -14.60 14.03 2.03
N LYS A 73 -15.10 14.37 0.83
CA LYS A 73 -15.76 13.39 -0.06
C LYS A 73 -14.77 12.39 -0.64
N ASP A 74 -13.55 12.82 -0.95
CA ASP A 74 -12.57 11.95 -1.62
C ASP A 74 -11.88 10.96 -0.69
N ILE A 75 -11.52 11.42 0.51
CA ILE A 75 -10.89 10.58 1.54
C ILE A 75 -11.89 9.57 2.11
N VAL A 76 -13.17 9.90 2.09
CA VAL A 76 -14.27 9.08 2.65
C VAL A 76 -15.07 8.42 1.53
N SER A 77 -14.43 8.08 0.41
CA SER A 77 -15.07 7.22 -0.58
C SER A 77 -15.08 5.76 -0.12
N PRO A 78 -16.20 5.05 -0.27
CA PRO A 78 -16.27 3.61 -0.03
C PRO A 78 -15.18 2.82 -0.79
N SER A 79 -14.83 3.29 -1.99
CA SER A 79 -13.78 2.73 -2.85
C SER A 79 -12.39 2.81 -2.21
N ALA A 80 -12.04 3.97 -1.62
CA ALA A 80 -10.76 4.16 -0.93
C ALA A 80 -10.66 3.30 0.34
N PHE A 81 -11.77 3.14 1.06
CA PHE A 81 -11.85 2.26 2.22
C PHE A 81 -11.60 0.79 1.85
N LEU A 82 -12.21 0.32 0.75
CA LEU A 82 -12.03 -1.05 0.27
C LEU A 82 -10.57 -1.32 -0.13
N ILE A 83 -9.92 -0.38 -0.81
CA ILE A 83 -8.48 -0.46 -1.14
C ILE A 83 -7.64 -0.53 0.14
N GLY A 84 -7.93 0.33 1.13
CA GLY A 84 -7.25 0.33 2.43
C GLY A 84 -7.41 -1.00 3.17
N LEU A 85 -8.62 -1.56 3.19
CA LEU A 85 -8.93 -2.84 3.84
C LEU A 85 -8.13 -3.99 3.22
N ILE A 86 -8.15 -4.11 1.89
CA ILE A 86 -7.39 -5.16 1.19
C ILE A 86 -5.89 -5.01 1.47
N ASN A 87 -5.37 -3.78 1.43
CA ASN A 87 -3.97 -3.52 1.74
C ASN A 87 -3.61 -3.94 3.16
N SER A 88 -4.43 -3.58 4.15
CA SER A 88 -4.23 -3.98 5.55
C SER A 88 -4.26 -5.50 5.71
N LEU A 89 -5.17 -6.21 5.04
CA LEU A 89 -5.22 -7.68 5.09
C LEU A 89 -3.94 -8.32 4.53
N VAL A 90 -3.47 -7.85 3.37
CA VAL A 90 -2.21 -8.34 2.78
C VAL A 90 -1.02 -8.01 3.68
N HIS A 91 -1.01 -6.82 4.29
CA HIS A 91 0.01 -6.41 5.24
C HIS A 91 0.02 -7.29 6.49
N VAL A 92 -1.13 -7.67 7.05
CA VAL A 92 -1.19 -8.61 8.19
C VAL A 92 -0.48 -9.92 7.85
N VAL A 93 -0.75 -10.50 6.68
CA VAL A 93 -0.11 -11.75 6.24
C VAL A 93 1.40 -11.55 6.01
N MET A 94 1.79 -10.44 5.39
CA MET A 94 3.19 -10.10 5.15
C MET A 94 3.98 -9.90 6.46
N TYR A 95 3.41 -9.19 7.42
CA TYR A 95 4.02 -8.97 8.73
C TYR A 95 4.08 -10.25 9.56
N MET A 96 3.07 -11.12 9.45
CA MET A 96 3.13 -12.44 10.06
C MET A 96 4.33 -13.24 9.55
N TYR A 97 4.60 -13.19 8.24
CA TYR A 97 5.79 -13.82 7.66
C TYR A 97 7.10 -13.21 8.20
N TYR A 98 7.19 -11.88 8.32
CA TYR A 98 8.39 -11.25 8.90
C TYR A 98 8.57 -11.56 10.39
N GLY A 99 7.48 -11.64 11.16
CA GLY A 99 7.49 -12.09 12.55
C GLY A 99 8.03 -13.52 12.67
N LEU A 100 7.52 -14.44 11.86
CA LEU A 100 8.02 -15.82 11.80
C LEU A 100 9.50 -15.88 11.36
N ALA A 101 9.91 -15.05 10.39
CA ALA A 101 11.30 -14.97 9.95
C ALA A 101 12.24 -14.41 11.03
N ALA A 102 11.72 -13.64 11.99
CA ALA A 102 12.48 -13.09 13.10
C ALA A 102 12.75 -14.11 14.23
N LEU A 103 11.94 -15.17 14.34
CA LEU A 103 12.13 -16.27 15.32
C LEU A 103 13.40 -17.11 15.07
N GLY A 104 14.13 -16.83 14.00
CA GLY A 104 15.48 -17.33 13.78
C GLY A 104 15.64 -18.37 12.67
N PRO A 105 16.86 -18.90 12.48
CA PRO A 105 17.21 -19.75 11.33
C PRO A 105 16.43 -21.06 11.25
N ARG A 106 15.97 -21.59 12.40
CA ARG A 106 15.14 -22.81 12.47
C ARG A 106 13.77 -22.60 11.82
N MET A 107 13.17 -21.42 12.02
CA MET A 107 11.87 -21.08 11.44
C MET A 107 12.00 -20.71 9.96
N GLN A 108 13.08 -20.02 9.58
CA GLN A 108 13.32 -19.60 8.19
C GLN A 108 13.34 -20.76 7.18
N LYS A 109 13.73 -21.98 7.59
CA LYS A 109 13.65 -23.18 6.73
C LYS A 109 12.22 -23.52 6.30
N HIS A 110 11.22 -23.21 7.13
CA HIS A 110 9.81 -23.50 6.87
C HIS A 110 9.12 -22.38 6.06
N LEU A 111 9.84 -21.31 5.72
CA LEU A 111 9.31 -20.13 5.01
C LEU A 111 9.46 -20.23 3.48
N TRP A 112 9.18 -21.40 2.92
CA TRP A 112 9.23 -21.66 1.47
C TRP A 112 8.18 -20.86 0.68
N TRP A 113 7.11 -20.44 1.35
CA TRP A 113 5.97 -19.74 0.76
C TRP A 113 6.19 -18.24 0.51
N LYS A 114 7.42 -17.73 0.66
CA LYS A 114 7.80 -16.35 0.35
C LYS A 114 7.36 -15.90 -1.05
N ARG A 115 7.44 -16.80 -2.05
CA ARG A 115 7.04 -16.52 -3.43
C ARG A 115 5.54 -16.22 -3.53
N TYR A 116 4.70 -16.96 -2.80
CA TYR A 116 3.26 -16.75 -2.79
C TYR A 116 2.88 -15.41 -2.15
N LEU A 117 3.63 -14.95 -1.17
CA LEU A 117 3.44 -13.62 -0.59
C LEU A 117 3.70 -12.51 -1.60
N THR A 118 4.79 -12.62 -2.37
CA THR A 118 5.07 -11.65 -3.43
C THR A 118 3.98 -11.69 -4.52
N SER A 119 3.47 -12.87 -4.87
CA SER A 119 2.33 -13.00 -5.79
C SER A 119 1.04 -12.40 -5.24
N LEU A 120 0.76 -12.55 -3.95
CA LEU A 120 -0.40 -11.96 -3.26
C LEU A 120 -0.35 -10.42 -3.29
N GLN A 121 0.83 -9.84 -3.03
CA GLN A 121 1.04 -8.38 -3.11
C GLN A 121 0.86 -7.87 -4.54
N LEU A 122 1.37 -8.60 -5.53
CA LEU A 122 1.19 -8.23 -6.93
C LEU A 122 -0.29 -8.30 -7.35
N LEU A 123 -1.01 -9.35 -6.92
CA LEU A 123 -2.44 -9.50 -7.16
C LEU A 123 -3.24 -8.35 -6.55
N GLN A 124 -2.91 -7.93 -5.32
CA GLN A 124 -3.51 -6.75 -4.70
C GLN A 124 -3.37 -5.52 -5.61
N PHE A 125 -2.17 -5.21 -6.12
CA PHE A 125 -1.98 -4.03 -6.96
C PHE A 125 -2.77 -4.12 -8.27
N PHE A 126 -2.89 -5.29 -8.87
CA PHE A 126 -3.74 -5.49 -10.05
C PHE A 126 -5.22 -5.26 -9.75
N ILE A 127 -5.73 -5.78 -8.63
CA ILE A 127 -7.12 -5.55 -8.21
C ILE A 127 -7.38 -4.05 -7.99
N VAL A 128 -6.45 -3.36 -7.32
CA VAL A 128 -6.54 -1.90 -7.09
C VAL A 128 -6.50 -1.13 -8.42
N ALA A 129 -5.64 -1.52 -9.36
CA ALA A 129 -5.56 -0.88 -10.67
C ALA A 129 -6.85 -1.06 -11.48
N ILE A 130 -7.41 -2.28 -11.52
CA ILE A 130 -8.69 -2.57 -12.22
C ILE A 130 -9.83 -1.79 -11.56
N HIS A 131 -9.91 -1.80 -10.23
CA HIS A 131 -10.96 -1.07 -9.50
C HIS A 131 -10.88 0.44 -9.76
N THR A 132 -9.67 1.01 -9.76
CA THR A 132 -9.46 2.44 -10.03
C THR A 132 -9.76 2.79 -11.49
N ALA A 133 -9.38 1.93 -12.45
CA ALA A 133 -9.70 2.11 -13.86
C ALA A 133 -11.23 2.03 -14.12
N PHE A 134 -11.93 1.13 -13.43
CA PHE A 134 -13.39 1.04 -13.50
C PHE A 134 -14.06 2.29 -12.92
N ASN A 135 -13.57 2.81 -11.79
CA ASN A 135 -14.06 4.06 -11.20
C ASN A 135 -13.81 5.30 -12.08
N LEU A 136 -12.85 5.25 -13.01
CA LEU A 136 -12.61 6.33 -13.98
C LEU A 136 -13.55 6.22 -15.19
N HIS A 137 -14.09 5.03 -15.48
CA HIS A 137 -14.97 4.79 -16.61
C HIS A 137 -16.45 4.90 -16.27
N ALA A 138 -16.83 4.51 -15.05
CA ALA A 138 -18.16 4.78 -14.52
C ALA A 138 -18.17 6.22 -13.99
N ASP A 139 -18.99 7.12 -14.57
CA ASP A 139 -19.21 8.51 -14.10
C ASP A 139 -19.63 8.52 -12.62
N CYS A 140 -18.64 8.45 -11.73
CA CYS A 140 -18.80 8.53 -10.29
C CYS A 140 -18.45 9.95 -9.86
N ASP A 141 -19.09 10.44 -8.80
CA ASP A 141 -18.84 11.77 -8.19
C ASP A 141 -17.41 11.96 -7.61
N PHE A 142 -16.46 11.08 -7.96
CA PHE A 142 -15.08 11.14 -7.51
C PHE A 142 -14.23 11.94 -8.52
N PRO A 143 -13.37 12.85 -8.08
CA PRO A 143 -12.59 13.66 -9.00
C PRO A 143 -11.54 12.83 -9.73
N ASP A 144 -11.65 12.84 -11.06
CA ASP A 144 -10.79 12.09 -12.00
C ASP A 144 -9.30 12.29 -11.74
N SER A 145 -8.90 13.49 -11.32
CA SER A 145 -7.50 13.81 -11.00
C SER A 145 -6.89 12.88 -9.94
N MET A 146 -7.66 12.48 -8.92
CA MET A 146 -7.19 11.57 -7.87
C MET A 146 -7.14 10.13 -8.36
N ASN A 147 -8.13 9.69 -9.12
CA ASN A 147 -8.14 8.35 -9.73
C ASN A 147 -6.94 8.16 -10.68
N ILE A 148 -6.59 9.18 -11.48
CA ILE A 148 -5.42 9.14 -12.37
C ILE A 148 -4.10 9.01 -11.58
N VAL A 149 -3.96 9.76 -10.48
CA VAL A 149 -2.75 9.68 -9.62
C VAL A 149 -2.65 8.30 -8.96
N VAL A 150 -3.76 7.77 -8.43
CA VAL A 150 -3.80 6.44 -7.81
C VAL A 150 -3.51 5.34 -8.83
N LEU A 151 -4.07 5.44 -10.03
CA LEU A 151 -3.84 4.49 -11.12
C LEU A 151 -2.38 4.53 -11.58
N GLY A 152 -1.82 5.72 -11.78
CA GLY A 152 -0.40 5.89 -12.14
C GLY A 152 0.54 5.30 -11.07
N TYR A 153 0.19 5.49 -9.80
CA TYR A 153 0.94 4.91 -8.68
C TYR A 153 0.81 3.38 -8.62
N ALA A 154 -0.38 2.82 -8.83
CA ALA A 154 -0.58 1.38 -8.87
C ALA A 154 0.23 0.73 -10.01
N LEU A 155 0.23 1.35 -11.20
CA LEU A 155 1.01 0.88 -12.36
C LEU A 155 2.52 0.93 -12.11
N SER A 156 3.03 1.99 -11.46
CA SER A 156 4.45 2.06 -11.12
C SER A 156 4.86 0.94 -10.16
N LEU A 157 4.04 0.66 -9.13
CA LEU A 157 4.27 -0.44 -8.20
C LEU A 157 4.21 -1.80 -8.87
N ILE A 158 3.24 -2.04 -9.78
CA ILE A 158 3.16 -3.28 -10.56
C ILE A 158 4.46 -3.49 -11.35
N ALA A 159 4.97 -2.45 -12.03
CA ALA A 159 6.20 -2.55 -12.80
C ALA A 159 7.41 -2.89 -11.91
N LEU A 160 7.58 -2.19 -10.78
CA LEU A 160 8.71 -2.44 -9.88
C LEU A 160 8.61 -3.82 -9.19
N PHE A 161 7.42 -4.24 -8.75
CA PHE A 161 7.22 -5.57 -8.16
C PHE A 161 7.42 -6.69 -9.17
N SER A 162 6.95 -6.50 -10.42
CA SER A 162 7.16 -7.46 -11.49
C SER A 162 8.65 -7.62 -11.83
N ASN A 163 9.40 -6.51 -11.89
CA ASN A 163 10.85 -6.53 -12.08
C ASN A 163 11.56 -7.24 -10.90
N PHE A 164 11.18 -6.93 -9.66
CA PHE A 164 11.71 -7.63 -8.47
C PHE A 164 11.42 -9.14 -8.51
N TYR A 165 10.20 -9.53 -8.90
CA TYR A 165 9.80 -10.93 -9.00
C TYR A 165 10.61 -11.66 -10.09
N TYR A 166 10.76 -11.03 -11.26
CA TYR A 166 11.55 -11.58 -12.35
C TYR A 166 13.01 -11.80 -11.94
N GLN A 167 13.65 -10.78 -11.33
CA GLN A 167 15.03 -10.87 -10.89
C GLN A 167 15.22 -11.89 -9.75
N SER A 168 14.29 -11.94 -8.78
CA SER A 168 14.45 -12.77 -7.58
C SER A 168 14.13 -14.25 -7.81
N TYR A 169 13.14 -14.55 -8.66
CA TYR A 169 12.60 -15.90 -8.80
C TYR A 169 12.80 -16.50 -10.19
N LEU A 170 12.68 -15.73 -11.28
CA LEU A 170 12.79 -16.27 -12.64
C LEU A 170 14.22 -16.22 -13.18
N SER A 171 15.01 -15.19 -12.85
CA SER A 171 16.40 -15.09 -13.29
C SER A 171 17.31 -16.14 -12.65
N LYS A 172 16.99 -16.58 -11.42
CA LYS A 172 17.72 -17.66 -10.73
C LYS A 172 17.48 -19.04 -11.34
N ILE A 173 16.32 -19.27 -11.95
CA ILE A 173 16.00 -20.52 -12.67
C ILE A 173 16.81 -20.61 -13.98
N LYS A 174 17.23 -19.48 -14.55
CA LYS A 174 18.01 -19.40 -15.80
C LYS A 174 19.53 -19.47 -15.61
N ARG A 175 20.05 -19.57 -14.39
CA ARG A 175 21.49 -19.82 -14.17
C ARG A 175 21.70 -21.34 -14.15
N PRO A 176 22.45 -21.92 -15.11
CA PRO A 176 22.88 -23.32 -15.01
C PRO A 176 23.75 -23.55 -13.77
#